data_AF-A0A8F6P1M5-F1
#
_entry.id   AF-A0A8F6P1M5-F1
#
_cell.length_a   1.000
_cell.length_b   1.000
_cell.length_c   1.000
_cell.angle_alpha   90.00
_cell.angle_beta   90.00
_cell.angle_gamma   90.00
#
_symmetry.space_group_name_H-M   'P 1'
#
loop_
_entity.id
_entity.type
_entity.pdbx_description
1 polymer ?
#
loop_
_entity_poly.entity_id
_entity_poly.type
_entity_poly.pdbx_seq_one_letter_code
_entity_poly.pdbx_strand_id
1 'polypeptide(L)'
;MMTKEWFTAKELQGLGGLPKAANSISRKATLEEWKKRQRKGVKGVAYEYHISSLPVEVQKTLVDDMDSKIRHSDGDKKIDVDSRLISALSLLTPEEQSTAVEIVRVAGIVGLMPTIVSKQTALEALGITKQQLHTLEVLQALPHDVLKEILARYEGSKQGGPVAPEQEPHKSRKKAG
;
A
#
# COMPACT_ATOMS: atom_id res chain seq x y z
N MET A 1 -4.80 -9.40 25.97
CA MET A 1 -3.77 -9.96 25.08
C MET A 1 -3.55 -11.42 25.47
N MET A 2 -3.59 -12.37 24.54
CA MET A 2 -3.33 -13.79 24.82
C MET A 2 -1.82 -14.06 24.71
N THR A 3 -1.11 -14.02 25.82
CA THR A 3 0.31 -14.39 25.91
C THR A 3 0.44 -15.91 25.80
N LYS A 4 1.39 -16.41 25.00
CA LYS A 4 1.68 -17.85 24.94
C LYS A 4 2.33 -18.29 26.26
N GLU A 5 1.67 -19.17 27.01
CA GLU A 5 2.14 -19.58 28.34
C GLU A 5 2.87 -20.94 28.38
N TRP A 6 2.81 -21.70 27.28
CA TRP A 6 3.32 -23.08 27.21
C TRP A 6 4.38 -23.24 26.13
N PHE A 7 5.53 -23.81 26.51
CA PHE A 7 6.74 -23.88 25.69
C PHE A 7 7.26 -25.32 25.60
N THR A 8 7.67 -25.74 24.42
CA THR A 8 8.29 -27.06 24.20
C THR A 8 9.76 -27.06 24.64
N ALA A 9 10.30 -28.24 24.96
CA ALA A 9 11.75 -28.37 25.25
C ALA A 9 12.63 -27.83 24.10
N LYS A 10 12.16 -27.91 22.86
CA LYS A 10 12.85 -27.39 21.67
C LYS A 10 12.92 -25.86 21.66
N GLU A 11 11.84 -25.20 22.06
CA GLU A 11 11.79 -23.73 22.14
C GLU A 11 12.64 -23.16 23.28
N LEU A 12 12.91 -23.97 24.31
CA LEU A 12 13.71 -23.57 25.47
C LEU A 12 15.23 -23.82 25.29
N GLN A 13 15.66 -24.38 24.16
CA GLN A 13 17.07 -24.72 23.92
C GLN A 13 17.96 -23.48 23.95
N GLY A 14 18.95 -23.48 24.84
CA GLY A 14 19.95 -22.40 24.92
C GLY A 14 19.44 -21.07 25.52
N LEU A 15 18.18 -20.98 25.95
CA LEU A 15 17.64 -19.78 26.60
C LEU A 15 18.07 -19.68 28.06
N GLY A 16 18.45 -18.49 28.54
CA GLY A 16 18.71 -18.24 29.96
C GLY A 16 19.69 -19.22 30.63
N GLY A 17 20.67 -19.75 29.89
CA GLY A 17 21.63 -20.74 30.39
C GLY A 17 21.14 -22.20 30.34
N LEU A 18 20.00 -22.49 29.73
CA LEU A 18 19.53 -23.86 29.53
C LEU A 18 20.43 -24.65 28.57
N PRO A 19 20.51 -25.98 28.73
CA PRO A 19 21.23 -26.84 27.80
C PRO A 19 20.73 -26.67 26.36
N LYS A 20 21.65 -26.77 25.39
CA LYS A 20 21.29 -26.76 23.95
C LYS A 20 20.56 -28.02 23.50
N ALA A 21 20.53 -29.08 24.30
CA ALA A 21 19.86 -30.35 23.99
C ALA A 21 18.51 -30.48 24.69
N ALA A 22 17.44 -30.72 23.92
CA ALA A 22 16.08 -30.87 24.44
C ALA A 22 15.95 -31.99 25.50
N ASN A 23 16.66 -33.11 25.35
CA ASN A 23 16.65 -34.20 26.33
C ASN A 23 17.18 -33.76 27.70
N SER A 24 18.20 -32.91 27.73
CA SER A 24 18.76 -32.37 28.97
C SER A 24 17.78 -31.39 29.64
N ILE A 25 17.00 -30.64 28.85
CA ILE A 25 15.93 -29.78 29.36
C ILE A 25 14.81 -30.63 29.96
N SER A 26 14.38 -31.71 29.30
CA SER A 26 13.35 -32.59 29.87
C SER A 26 13.78 -33.27 31.17
N ARG A 27 15.08 -33.61 31.29
CA ARG A 27 15.65 -34.11 32.54
C ARG A 27 15.65 -33.03 33.62
N LYS A 28 16.07 -31.81 33.31
CA LYS A 28 16.03 -30.66 34.23
C LYS A 28 14.62 -30.33 34.68
N ALA A 29 13.67 -30.33 33.75
CA ALA A 29 12.26 -30.10 34.02
C ALA A 29 11.63 -31.18 34.90
N THR A 30 12.17 -32.40 34.88
CA THR A 30 11.75 -33.48 35.79
C THR A 30 12.39 -33.31 37.16
N LEU A 31 13.66 -32.91 37.23
CA LEU A 31 14.39 -32.67 38.48
C LEU A 31 13.82 -31.47 39.25
N GLU A 32 13.42 -30.42 38.55
CA GLU A 32 12.86 -29.18 39.09
C GLU A 32 11.32 -29.17 39.06
N GLU A 33 10.69 -30.31 38.78
CA GLU A 33 9.24 -30.51 38.80
C GLU A 33 8.42 -29.43 38.05
N TRP A 34 8.87 -29.05 36.86
CA TRP A 34 8.20 -28.03 36.06
C TRP A 34 6.76 -28.45 35.71
N LYS A 35 5.85 -27.47 35.69
CA LYS A 35 4.46 -27.67 35.28
C LYS A 35 4.44 -28.07 33.80
N LYS A 36 4.15 -29.34 33.53
CA LYS A 36 4.13 -29.91 32.19
C LYS A 36 2.73 -30.36 31.78
N ARG A 37 2.40 -30.19 30.50
CA ARG A 37 1.21 -30.76 29.87
C ARG A 37 1.58 -31.58 28.65
N GLN A 38 0.82 -32.62 28.35
CA GLN A 38 1.00 -33.37 27.12
C GLN A 38 0.37 -32.60 25.95
N ARG A 39 1.12 -32.44 24.86
CA ARG A 39 0.64 -31.82 23.63
C ARG A 39 -0.32 -32.76 22.92
N LYS A 40 -1.55 -32.30 22.67
CA LYS A 40 -2.57 -33.05 21.93
C LYS A 40 -2.30 -32.99 20.42
N GLY A 41 -2.53 -34.10 19.71
CA GLY A 41 -2.53 -34.14 18.23
C GLY A 41 -1.18 -34.34 17.55
N VAL A 42 -0.15 -34.81 18.26
CA VAL A 42 1.19 -35.08 17.66
C VAL A 42 1.46 -36.58 17.65
N LYS A 43 2.12 -37.08 16.59
CA LYS A 43 2.64 -38.45 16.56
C LYS A 43 3.79 -38.58 17.57
N GLY A 44 3.49 -39.12 18.75
CA GLY A 44 4.44 -39.34 19.85
C GLY A 44 4.05 -38.62 21.15
N VAL A 45 4.74 -38.97 22.26
CA VAL A 45 4.57 -38.28 23.54
C VAL A 45 5.44 -37.03 23.54
N ALA A 46 4.80 -35.86 23.43
CA ALA A 46 5.47 -34.56 23.51
C ALA A 46 4.90 -33.76 24.68
N TYR A 47 5.79 -33.16 25.48
CA TYR A 47 5.42 -32.31 26.62
C TYR A 47 5.74 -30.84 26.35
N GLU A 48 4.88 -29.98 26.88
CA GLU A 48 5.08 -28.53 26.96
C GLU A 48 5.15 -28.12 28.43
N TYR A 49 5.93 -27.08 28.73
CA TYR A 49 6.19 -26.57 30.07
C TYR A 49 5.64 -25.16 30.22
N HIS A 50 5.03 -24.87 31.37
CA HIS A 50 4.42 -23.58 31.65
C HIS A 50 5.47 -22.54 32.06
N ILE A 51 5.37 -21.32 31.55
CA ILE A 51 6.33 -20.23 31.79
C ILE A 51 6.59 -19.96 33.28
N SER A 52 5.54 -20.01 34.11
CA SER A 52 5.67 -19.76 35.56
C SER A 52 6.47 -20.82 36.34
N SER A 53 6.76 -21.96 35.71
CA SER A 53 7.59 -23.02 36.31
C SER A 53 9.02 -23.05 35.75
N LEU A 54 9.37 -22.14 34.84
CA LEU A 54 10.71 -22.03 34.28
C LEU A 54 11.62 -21.19 35.19
N PRO A 55 12.95 -21.32 35.10
CA PRO A 55 13.89 -20.44 35.79
C PRO A 55 13.68 -18.96 35.42
N VAL A 56 13.98 -18.05 36.34
CA VAL A 56 13.74 -16.60 36.18
C VAL A 56 14.49 -16.04 34.96
N GLU A 57 15.71 -16.52 34.73
CA GLU A 57 16.55 -16.15 33.60
C GLU A 57 15.89 -16.52 32.27
N VAL A 58 15.24 -17.68 32.22
CA VAL A 58 14.52 -18.18 31.06
C VAL A 58 13.21 -17.41 30.87
N GLN A 59 12.48 -17.12 31.95
CA GLN A 59 11.27 -16.30 31.89
C GLN A 59 11.57 -14.89 31.35
N LYS A 60 12.61 -14.24 31.86
CA LYS A 60 13.03 -12.92 31.38
C LYS A 60 13.41 -12.94 29.90
N THR A 61 14.20 -13.94 29.49
CA THR A 61 14.57 -14.11 28.08
C THR A 61 13.34 -14.34 27.20
N LEU A 62 12.35 -15.11 27.66
CA LEU A 62 11.11 -15.36 26.92
C LEU A 62 10.21 -14.13 26.82
N VAL A 63 10.14 -13.31 27.88
CA VAL A 63 9.40 -12.05 27.87
C VAL A 63 10.07 -11.05 26.94
N ASP A 64 11.40 -10.91 27.00
CA ASP A 64 12.18 -10.06 26.10
C ASP A 64 12.11 -10.57 24.65
N ASP A 65 12.10 -11.89 24.41
CA ASP A 65 11.91 -12.51 23.09
C ASP A 65 10.48 -12.32 22.57
N MET A 66 9.46 -12.28 23.43
CA MET A 66 8.09 -11.98 23.03
C MET A 66 7.92 -10.48 22.70
N ASP A 67 8.50 -9.58 23.50
CA ASP A 67 8.48 -8.14 23.23
C ASP A 67 9.31 -7.79 22.00
N SER A 68 10.43 -8.48 21.80
CA SER A 68 11.24 -8.35 20.59
C SER A 68 10.64 -9.06 19.39
N LYS A 69 9.90 -10.17 19.48
CA LYS A 69 9.17 -10.74 18.32
C LYS A 69 7.97 -9.90 17.87
N ILE A 70 7.37 -9.13 18.78
CA ILE A 70 6.41 -8.07 18.42
C ILE A 70 7.13 -6.93 17.70
N ARG A 71 8.41 -6.67 18.03
CA ARG A 71 9.23 -5.59 17.43
C ARG A 71 10.16 -6.02 16.28
N HIS A 72 10.38 -7.32 16.07
CA HIS A 72 11.39 -7.92 15.17
C HIS A 72 10.78 -9.10 14.40
N SER A 73 9.53 -8.95 13.96
CA SER A 73 9.16 -9.38 12.61
C SER A 73 9.75 -8.41 11.56
N ASP A 74 11.01 -8.00 11.76
CA ASP A 74 11.73 -6.97 11.03
C ASP A 74 13.18 -7.43 10.79
N GLY A 75 13.31 -8.70 10.40
CA GLY A 75 14.55 -9.28 9.93
C GLY A 75 14.27 -9.89 8.56
N ASP A 76 14.45 -9.08 7.52
CA ASP A 76 14.43 -9.45 6.10
C ASP A 76 13.07 -9.36 5.36
N LYS A 77 12.34 -8.26 5.54
CA LYS A 77 11.39 -7.79 4.52
C LYS A 77 11.50 -6.28 4.35
N LYS A 78 11.95 -5.88 3.16
CA LYS A 78 11.47 -4.69 2.44
C LYS A 78 10.07 -4.35 2.96
N ILE A 79 9.93 -3.28 3.77
CA ILE A 79 8.70 -2.96 4.50
C ILE A 79 7.52 -3.14 3.55
N ASP A 80 6.74 -4.18 3.78
CA ASP A 80 5.70 -4.60 2.86
C ASP A 80 4.67 -3.48 2.82
N VAL A 81 4.52 -2.81 1.68
CA VAL A 81 3.66 -1.64 1.54
C VAL A 81 2.24 -1.99 1.99
N ASP A 82 1.84 -3.24 1.80
CA ASP A 82 0.59 -3.84 2.26
C ASP A 82 0.41 -3.70 3.78
N SER A 83 1.45 -3.97 4.57
CA SER A 83 1.38 -3.88 6.04
C SER A 83 1.19 -2.44 6.53
N ARG A 84 1.84 -1.46 5.87
CA ARG A 84 1.68 -0.03 6.17
C ARG A 84 0.31 0.48 5.77
N LEU A 85 -0.19 0.05 4.61
CA LEU A 85 -1.51 0.42 4.12
C LEU A 85 -2.62 -0.16 5.02
N ILE A 86 -2.51 -1.43 5.41
CA ILE A 86 -3.44 -2.09 6.33
C ILE A 86 -3.47 -1.37 7.68
N SER A 87 -2.29 -1.01 8.20
CA SER A 87 -2.18 -0.28 9.46
C SER A 87 -2.77 1.13 9.35
N ALA A 88 -2.49 1.87 8.28
CA ALA A 88 -3.06 3.19 8.04
C ALA A 88 -4.60 3.14 7.91
N LEU A 89 -5.14 2.15 7.18
CA LEU A 89 -6.58 1.94 7.05
C LEU A 89 -7.24 1.59 8.39
N SER A 90 -6.58 0.83 9.25
CA SER A 90 -7.12 0.46 10.57
C SER A 90 -7.22 1.63 11.57
N LEU A 91 -6.53 2.75 11.31
CA LEU A 91 -6.57 3.97 12.13
C LEU A 91 -7.73 4.93 11.75
N LEU A 92 -8.43 4.65 10.64
CA LEU A 92 -9.51 5.47 10.09
C LEU A 92 -10.89 4.93 10.53
N THR A 93 -11.91 5.80 10.59
CA THR A 93 -13.30 5.35 10.84
C THR A 93 -13.84 4.55 9.64
N PRO A 94 -14.92 3.76 9.81
CA PRO A 94 -15.52 3.02 8.70
C PRO A 94 -15.91 3.90 7.49
N GLU A 95 -16.40 5.11 7.75
CA GLU A 95 -16.78 6.08 6.71
C GLU A 95 -15.54 6.58 5.93
N GLU A 96 -14.45 6.84 6.65
CA GLU A 96 -13.18 7.29 6.06
C GLU A 96 -12.50 6.16 5.27
N GLN A 97 -12.55 4.92 5.78
CA GLN A 97 -12.07 3.74 5.06
C GLN A 97 -12.83 3.54 3.74
N SER A 98 -14.15 3.67 3.76
CA SER A 98 -14.99 3.59 2.55
C SER A 98 -14.59 4.65 1.51
N THR A 99 -14.36 5.88 1.97
CA THR A 99 -13.91 6.99 1.11
C THR A 99 -12.53 6.71 0.51
N ALA A 100 -11.58 6.22 1.31
CA ALA A 100 -10.24 5.89 0.85
C ALA A 100 -10.25 4.78 -0.22
N VAL A 101 -11.06 3.73 -0.01
CA VAL A 101 -11.23 2.65 -1.00
C VAL A 101 -11.82 3.18 -2.30
N GLU A 102 -12.80 4.08 -2.22
CA GLU A 102 -13.43 4.63 -3.42
C GLU A 102 -12.46 5.52 -4.22
N ILE A 103 -11.64 6.31 -3.55
CA ILE A 103 -10.58 7.11 -4.21
C ILE A 103 -9.60 6.18 -4.95
N VAL A 104 -9.16 5.09 -4.32
CA VAL A 104 -8.24 4.13 -4.94
C VAL A 104 -8.92 3.43 -6.13
N ARG A 105 -10.20 3.05 -6.01
CA ARG A 105 -10.99 2.46 -7.10
C ARG A 105 -11.07 3.38 -8.30
N VAL A 106 -11.45 4.64 -8.08
CA VAL A 106 -11.57 5.65 -9.15
C VAL A 106 -10.23 5.90 -9.79
N ALA A 107 -9.16 6.09 -9.00
CA ALA A 107 -7.82 6.28 -9.54
C ALA A 107 -7.34 5.08 -10.36
N GLY A 108 -7.63 3.85 -9.91
CA GLY A 108 -7.33 2.63 -10.64
C GLY A 108 -8.08 2.55 -11.97
N ILE A 109 -9.38 2.87 -11.99
CA ILE A 109 -10.18 2.93 -13.23
C ILE A 109 -9.59 3.97 -14.17
N VAL A 110 -9.32 5.20 -13.72
CA VAL A 110 -8.77 6.27 -14.57
C VAL A 110 -7.40 5.88 -15.13
N GLY A 111 -6.54 5.25 -14.34
CA GLY A 111 -5.21 4.80 -14.79
C GLY A 111 -5.24 3.63 -15.77
N LEU A 112 -6.20 2.71 -15.62
CA LEU A 112 -6.34 1.54 -16.50
C LEU A 112 -7.22 1.81 -17.72
N MET A 113 -8.08 2.81 -17.67
CA MET A 113 -8.97 3.18 -18.78
C MET A 113 -8.20 3.35 -20.10
N PRO A 114 -7.03 4.03 -20.17
CA PRO A 114 -6.23 4.11 -21.38
C PRO A 114 -5.75 2.79 -21.99
N THR A 115 -5.69 1.73 -21.18
CA THR A 115 -5.26 0.39 -21.63
C THR A 115 -6.42 -0.46 -22.12
N ILE A 116 -7.65 -0.15 -21.70
CA ILE A 116 -8.86 -0.92 -22.01
C ILE A 116 -9.65 -0.24 -23.14
N VAL A 117 -9.69 1.10 -23.15
CA VAL A 117 -10.37 1.87 -24.20
C VAL A 117 -9.37 2.37 -25.24
N SER A 118 -9.87 2.76 -26.41
CA SER A 118 -9.03 3.32 -27.47
C SER A 118 -8.21 4.52 -26.98
N LYS A 119 -7.04 4.76 -27.57
CA LYS A 119 -6.19 5.95 -27.30
C LYS A 119 -7.01 7.26 -27.30
N GLN A 120 -8.01 7.35 -28.18
CA GLN A 120 -8.87 8.53 -28.28
C GLN A 120 -9.79 8.69 -27.06
N THR A 121 -10.46 7.61 -26.64
CA THR A 121 -11.33 7.58 -25.46
C THR A 121 -10.55 7.82 -24.16
N ALA A 122 -9.32 7.32 -24.12
CA ALA A 122 -8.36 7.55 -23.04
C ALA A 122 -8.04 9.03 -22.84
N LEU A 123 -7.69 9.69 -23.94
CA LEU A 123 -7.32 11.09 -23.96
C LEU A 123 -8.53 11.97 -23.62
N GLU A 124 -9.72 11.62 -24.10
CA GLU A 124 -10.97 12.31 -23.78
C GLU A 124 -11.30 12.30 -22.29
N ALA A 125 -11.12 11.17 -21.61
CA ALA A 125 -11.35 11.08 -20.18
C ALA A 125 -10.21 11.70 -19.32
N LEU A 126 -9.05 11.98 -19.91
CA LEU A 126 -8.03 12.88 -19.35
C LEU A 126 -8.33 14.37 -19.65
N GLY A 127 -9.47 14.67 -20.29
CA GLY A 127 -9.88 16.03 -20.65
C GLY A 127 -9.28 16.55 -21.97
N ILE A 128 -8.58 15.70 -22.73
CA ILE A 128 -7.99 16.03 -24.02
C ILE A 128 -8.97 15.67 -25.14
N THR A 129 -9.56 16.70 -25.75
CA THR A 129 -10.54 16.54 -26.83
C THR A 129 -9.90 16.12 -28.16
N LYS A 130 -10.70 15.51 -29.04
CA LYS A 130 -10.31 15.21 -30.43
C LYS A 130 -9.83 16.45 -31.19
N GLN A 131 -10.46 17.61 -30.95
CA GLN A 131 -10.07 18.87 -31.59
C GLN A 131 -8.71 19.36 -31.11
N GLN A 132 -8.41 19.24 -29.81
CA GLN A 132 -7.09 19.59 -29.26
C GLN A 132 -5.99 18.67 -29.78
N LEU A 133 -6.27 17.37 -29.90
CA LEU A 133 -5.34 16.41 -30.53
C LEU A 133 -5.07 16.77 -31.98
N HIS A 134 -6.11 17.00 -32.76
CA HIS A 134 -5.95 17.41 -34.16
C HIS A 134 -5.18 18.72 -34.29
N THR A 135 -5.43 19.68 -33.39
CA THR A 135 -4.67 20.94 -33.36
C THR A 135 -3.20 20.70 -33.06
N LEU A 136 -2.89 19.84 -32.08
CA LEU A 136 -1.51 19.46 -31.76
C LEU A 136 -0.82 18.75 -32.94
N GLU A 137 -1.56 17.90 -33.66
CA GLU A 137 -1.08 17.20 -34.86
C GLU A 137 -0.76 18.16 -36.01
N VAL A 138 -1.59 19.18 -36.20
CA VAL A 138 -1.34 20.23 -37.18
C VAL A 138 -0.13 21.07 -36.76
N LEU A 139 -0.04 21.46 -35.48
CA LEU A 139 1.07 22.27 -34.98
C LEU A 139 2.43 21.56 -35.10
N GLN A 140 2.51 20.27 -34.75
CA GLN A 140 3.77 19.51 -34.89
C GLN A 140 4.19 19.29 -36.36
N ALA A 141 3.26 19.37 -37.30
CA ALA A 141 3.54 19.21 -38.73
C ALA A 141 3.99 20.52 -39.41
N LEU A 142 3.89 21.65 -38.71
CA LEU A 142 4.31 22.95 -39.26
C LEU A 142 5.84 23.11 -39.21
N PRO A 143 6.43 23.82 -40.19
CA PRO A 143 7.82 24.25 -40.10
C PRO A 143 8.06 25.11 -38.84
N HIS A 144 9.22 24.94 -38.21
CA HIS A 144 9.57 25.58 -36.94
C HIS A 144 9.43 27.11 -36.98
N ASP A 145 9.74 27.73 -38.13
CA ASP A 145 9.68 29.18 -38.32
C ASP A 145 8.23 29.70 -38.34
N VAL A 146 7.32 28.92 -38.92
CA VAL A 146 5.88 29.23 -38.97
C VAL A 146 5.24 29.03 -37.60
N LEU A 147 5.64 27.99 -36.87
CA LEU A 147 5.15 27.76 -35.50
C LEU A 147 5.58 28.88 -34.55
N LYS A 148 6.82 29.36 -34.65
CA LYS A 148 7.30 30.53 -33.87
C LYS A 148 6.49 31.79 -34.17
N GLU A 149 6.23 32.07 -35.44
CA GLU A 149 5.41 33.21 -35.87
C GLU A 149 3.97 33.12 -35.33
N ILE A 150 3.36 31.93 -35.36
CA ILE A 150 2.03 31.72 -34.81
C ILE A 150 2.02 31.90 -33.29
N LEU A 151 2.96 31.31 -32.55
CA LEU A 151 3.03 31.45 -31.10
C LEU A 151 3.28 32.90 -30.66
N ALA A 152 4.15 33.63 -31.38
CA ALA A 152 4.43 35.03 -31.10
C ALA A 152 3.18 35.92 -31.18
N ARG A 153 2.21 35.59 -32.04
CA ARG A 153 0.94 36.32 -32.17
C ARG A 153 0.00 36.14 -30.98
N TYR A 154 0.13 35.05 -30.23
CA TYR A 154 -0.75 34.72 -29.10
C TYR A 154 -0.06 34.83 -27.72
N GLU A 155 1.28 34.87 -27.66
CA GLU A 155 2.01 35.17 -26.42
C GLU A 155 1.87 36.65 -25.99
N GLY A 156 1.60 37.56 -26.92
CA GLY A 156 1.48 39.00 -26.67
C GLY A 156 0.16 39.48 -26.03
N SER A 157 -0.86 38.63 -25.87
CA SER A 157 -2.18 39.01 -25.36
C SER A 157 -2.40 38.73 -23.86
N LYS A 158 -1.33 38.57 -23.07
CA LYS A 158 -1.39 38.62 -21.60
C LYS A 158 -1.46 40.07 -21.09
N GLN A 159 -2.53 40.79 -21.44
CA GLN A 159 -3.11 41.89 -20.65
C GLN A 159 -4.39 42.38 -21.35
N GLY A 160 -5.55 41.90 -20.92
CA GLY A 160 -6.81 42.49 -21.38
C GLY A 160 -8.07 41.63 -21.23
N GLY A 161 -8.42 41.22 -20.00
CA GLY A 161 -9.81 40.94 -19.58
C GLY A 161 -10.65 39.90 -20.38
N PRO A 162 -11.85 39.56 -19.90
CA PRO A 162 -12.72 38.61 -20.58
C PRO A 162 -13.38 39.31 -21.78
N VAL A 163 -12.93 39.01 -22.99
CA VAL A 163 -13.63 39.45 -24.21
C VAL A 163 -14.82 38.52 -24.40
N ALA A 164 -16.02 39.06 -24.13
CA ALA A 164 -17.29 38.44 -24.48
C ALA A 164 -17.33 38.16 -26.00
N PRO A 165 -18.01 37.10 -26.46
CA PRO A 165 -18.07 36.77 -27.87
C PRO A 165 -18.84 37.87 -28.64
N GLU A 166 -18.12 38.63 -29.47
CA GLU A 166 -18.70 39.48 -30.50
C GLU A 166 -19.51 38.61 -31.46
N GLN A 167 -20.82 38.88 -31.52
CA GLN A 167 -21.70 38.33 -32.53
C GLN A 167 -21.33 38.95 -33.89
N GLU A 168 -21.01 38.10 -34.87
CA GLU A 168 -20.78 38.52 -36.25
C GLU A 168 -22.02 39.23 -36.85
N PRO A 169 -21.81 40.25 -37.70
CA PRO A 169 -22.91 40.99 -38.31
C PRO A 169 -23.57 40.17 -39.42
N HIS A 170 -24.86 39.87 -39.25
CA HIS A 170 -25.71 39.34 -40.32
C HIS A 170 -25.77 40.31 -41.51
N LYS A 171 -25.02 40.00 -42.58
CA LYS A 171 -25.13 40.70 -43.86
C LYS A 171 -26.29 40.13 -44.69
N SER A 172 -27.14 41.04 -45.11
CA SER A 172 -28.40 40.86 -45.83
C SER A 172 -28.30 40.03 -47.10
N ARG A 173 -29.34 39.24 -47.40
CA ARG A 173 -29.57 38.67 -48.73
C ARG A 173 -30.86 39.24 -49.31
N LYS A 174 -30.69 40.16 -50.28
CA LYS A 174 -31.73 40.56 -51.24
C LYS A 174 -32.27 39.31 -51.95
N LYS A 175 -33.58 39.26 -52.19
CA LYS A 175 -34.14 38.64 -53.39
C LYS A 175 -35.17 39.57 -54.01
N ALA A 176 -34.87 39.94 -55.25
CA ALA A 176 -35.81 40.45 -56.23
C ALA A 176 -36.57 39.27 -56.86
N GLY A 177 -37.80 39.51 -57.30
CA GLY A 177 -38.68 38.55 -57.96
C GLY A 177 -40.10 38.76 -57.52
#